data_AF-A0A523NYI3-F1
#
_entry.id   AF-A0A523NYI3-F1
#
_cell.length_a   1.000
_cell.length_b   1.000
_cell.length_c   1.000
_cell.angle_alpha   90.00
_cell.angle_beta   90.00
_cell.angle_gamma   90.00
#
_symmetry.space_group_name_H-M   'P 1'
#
loop_
_entity.id
_entity.type
_entity.pdbx_description
1 polymer ?
#
loop_
_entity_poly.entity_id
_entity_poly.type
_entity_poly.pdbx_seq_one_letter_code
_entity_poly.pdbx_strand_id
1 'polypeptide(L)' 'MLGAGAGQRASALQSLEAPDFTLPDLDGTMHSLSDYRGKRVFLTTWSSW' A
#
# COMPACT_ATOMS: atom_id res chain seq x y z
N MET A 1 -11.83 0.04 16.87
CA MET A 1 -11.21 1.25 16.29
C MET A 1 -10.89 0.93 14.83
N LEU A 2 -11.40 1.70 13.87
CA LEU A 2 -11.13 1.47 12.44
C LEU A 2 -9.92 2.34 12.05
N GLY A 3 -8.78 1.70 11.81
CA GLY A 3 -7.52 2.33 11.40
C GLY A 3 -6.41 2.27 12.46
N ALA A 4 -5.16 2.38 11.99
CA ALA A 4 -3.97 2.41 12.84
C ALA A 4 -4.06 3.50 13.92
N GLY A 5 -3.33 3.38 15.04
CA GLY A 5 -3.23 4.47 16.02
C GLY A 5 -2.45 5.67 15.45
N ALA A 6 -2.66 6.88 15.99
CA ALA A 6 -1.90 8.07 15.57
C ALA A 6 -0.38 7.86 15.71
N GLY A 7 0.08 7.22 16.79
CA GLY A 7 1.49 6.87 16.99
C GLY A 7 2.02 5.90 15.92
N GLN A 8 1.25 4.86 15.58
CA GLN A 8 1.64 3.91 14.52
C GLN A 8 1.77 4.60 13.15
N ARG A 9 0.86 5.53 12.82
CA ARG A 9 0.97 6.31 11.59
C ARG A 9 2.22 7.19 11.58
N ALA A 10 2.53 7.84 12.71
CA ALA A 10 3.73 8.68 12.81
C ALA A 10 5.01 7.88 12.61
N SER A 11 5.12 6.69 13.22
CA SER A 11 6.27 5.79 13.03
C SER A 11 6.38 5.28 11.58
N ALA A 12 5.26 4.94 10.94
CA ALA A 12 5.27 4.49 9.54
C ALA A 12 5.70 5.60 8.57
N LEU A 13 5.35 6.87 8.84
CA LEU A 13 5.82 8.01 8.04
C LEU A 13 7.33 8.27 8.23
N GLN A 14 7.89 7.96 9.40
CA GLN A 14 9.33 8.12 9.67
C GLN A 14 10.19 7.06 9.00
N SER A 15 9.69 5.81 8.87
CA SER A 15 10.46 4.74 8.24
C SER A 15 10.63 4.92 6.73
N LEU A 16 9.75 5.73 6.10
CA LEU A 16 9.66 5.90 4.64
C LEU A 16 9.41 4.58 3.89
N GLU A 17 9.06 3.51 4.60
CA GLU A 17 8.72 2.23 4.03
C GLU A 17 7.21 2.17 3.79
N ALA A 18 6.82 2.01 2.53
CA ALA A 18 5.43 1.78 2.20
C ALA A 18 4.96 0.45 2.82
N PRO A 19 3.82 0.44 3.54
CA PRO A 19 3.26 -0.78 4.11
C PRO A 19 2.92 -1.76 2.99
N ASP A 20 3.17 -3.04 3.23
CA ASP A 20 2.78 -4.07 2.29
C ASP A 20 1.25 -4.27 2.33
N PHE A 21 0.68 -4.55 1.16
CA PHE A 21 -0.72 -4.88 0.99
C PHE A 21 -0.88 -5.80 -0.22
N THR A 22 -1.93 -6.62 -0.20
CA THR A 22 -2.27 -7.50 -1.31
C THR A 22 -3.67 -7.18 -1.81
N LEU A 23 -3.81 -6.92 -3.10
CA LEU A 23 -5.08 -6.60 -3.75
C LEU A 23 -5.25 -7.44 -5.02
N PRO A 24 -6.48 -7.83 -5.38
CA PRO A 24 -6.74 -8.43 -6.67
C PRO A 24 -6.62 -7.39 -7.79
N ASP A 25 -6.12 -7.81 -8.94
CA ASP A 25 -6.27 -7.07 -10.19
C ASP A 25 -7.66 -7.30 -10.83
N LEU A 26 -7.83 -6.81 -12.06
CA LEU A 26 -9.10 -6.92 -12.81
C LEU A 26 -9.48 -8.37 -13.15
N ASP A 27 -8.48 -9.26 -13.24
CA ASP A 27 -8.68 -10.68 -13.52
C ASP A 27 -8.81 -11.50 -12.21
N GLY A 28 -8.76 -10.83 -11.05
CA GLY A 28 -8.82 -11.45 -9.73
C GLY A 28 -7.48 -12.03 -9.25
N THR A 29 -6.39 -11.81 -9.98
CA THR A 29 -5.05 -12.26 -9.56
C THR A 29 -4.57 -11.39 -8.41
N MET A 30 -4.11 -12.02 -7.32
CA MET A 30 -3.61 -11.28 -6.17
C MET A 30 -2.20 -10.76 -6.45
N HIS A 31 -1.98 -9.47 -6.21
CA HIS A 31 -0.68 -8.81 -6.27
C HIS A 31 -0.35 -8.19 -4.92
N SER A 32 0.87 -8.42 -4.43
CA SER A 32 1.40 -7.72 -3.26
C SER A 32 2.26 -6.54 -3.68
N LEU A 33 2.30 -5.46 -2.87
CA LEU A 33 3.21 -4.34 -3.14
C LEU A 33 4.68 -4.82 -3.12
N SER A 34 5.00 -5.79 -2.28
CA SER A 34 6.32 -6.42 -2.20
C SER A 34 6.77 -7.11 -3.50
N ASP A 35 5.85 -7.57 -4.36
CA ASP A 35 6.17 -8.20 -5.67
C ASP A 35 6.84 -7.21 -6.66
N TYR A 36 6.73 -5.90 -6.37
CA TYR A 36 7.28 -4.82 -7.19
C TYR A 36 8.57 -4.21 -6.63
N ARG A 37 9.12 -4.74 -5.52
CA ARG A 37 10.40 -4.27 -4.96
C ARG A 37 11.51 -4.36 -6.02
N GLY A 38 12.36 -3.34 -6.08
CA GLY A 38 13.44 -3.21 -7.07
C GLY A 38 12.98 -2.74 -8.46
N LYS A 39 11.67 -2.58 -8.71
CA LYS A 39 11.13 -2.01 -9.95
C LYS A 39 10.68 -0.56 -9.71
N ARG A 40 10.90 0.31 -10.71
CA ARG A 40 10.30 1.65 -10.70
C ARG A 40 8.83 1.51 -11.08
N VAL A 41 7.93 1.76 -10.14
CA VAL A 41 6.48 1.64 -10.33
C VAL A 41 5.79 2.94 -9.96
N PHE A 42 4.70 3.25 -10.66
CA PHE A 42 3.83 4.38 -10.35
C PHE A 42 2.57 3.86 -9.66
N LEU A 43 2.41 4.18 -8.37
CA LEU A 43 1.22 3.83 -7.60
C LEU A 43 0.25 5.02 -7.64
N THR A 44 -0.94 4.79 -8.18
CA THR A 44 -2.01 5.77 -8.23
C THR A 44 -3.25 5.22 -7.54
N THR A 45 -3.99 6.09 -6.85
CA THR A 45 -5.32 5.78 -6.32
C THR A 45 -6.34 6.60 -7.09
N TRP A 46 -7.52 6.03 -7.32
CA TRP A 46 -8.62 6.72 -7.97
C TRP A 46 -9.93 6.28 -7.33
N SER A 47 -10.87 7.21 -7.31
CA SER A 47 -12.28 7.03 -6.96
C SER A 47 -13.08 7.87 -7.94
N SER A 48 -14.23 7.37 -8.42
CA SER A 48 -15.16 8.16 -9.23
C SER A 48 -16.05 9.10 -8.42
N TRP A 49 -15.77 9.25 -7.11
CA TRP A 49 -16.62 9.93 -6.13
C TRP A 49 -15.78 10.73 -5.15
#